data_AF-A0A538PFD2-F1
#
_entry.id   AF-A0A538PFD2-F1
#
_cell.length_a   1.000
_cell.length_b   1.000
_cell.length_c   1.000
_cell.angle_alpha   90.00
_cell.angle_beta   90.00
_cell.angle_gamma   90.00
#
_symmetry.space_group_name_H-M   'P 1'
#
loop_
_entity.id
_entity.type
_entity.pdbx_description
1 polymer ?
#
loop_
_entity_poly.entity_id
_entity_poly.type
_entity_poly.pdbx_seq_one_letter_code
_entity_poly.pdbx_strand_id
1 'polypeptide(L)'
;MVAPGREPDVLPRVLAGADLGTLFVPGDDVLSARKHWIAYGARPSGRLVIDDGAARALRDHGKSLLPAGIIGVEGEFDLGDTVSVVVGAGGSELARGLVAYPAADLRKISGLQSAAIEARLGYKSIDEAIHRDDLVLMISSSCDSSVTEET
;
A
#
# COMPACT_ATOMS: atom_id res chain seq x y z
N MET A 1 -3.26 -20.93 13.15
CA MET A 1 -4.13 -21.80 13.97
C MET A 1 -4.22 -21.21 15.36
N VAL A 2 -5.39 -21.26 15.99
CA VAL A 2 -5.62 -20.93 17.41
C VAL A 2 -6.17 -22.17 18.11
N ALA A 3 -5.58 -22.60 19.22
CA ALA A 3 -5.98 -23.79 19.99
C ALA A 3 -5.97 -23.51 21.51
N PRO A 4 -6.80 -24.20 22.31
CA PRO A 4 -6.87 -23.98 23.75
C PRO A 4 -5.61 -24.49 24.46
N GLY A 5 -4.79 -23.57 25.01
CA GLY A 5 -3.52 -23.91 25.65
C GLY A 5 -3.62 -24.72 26.96
N ARG A 6 -4.84 -24.92 27.48
CA ARG A 6 -5.11 -25.78 28.65
C ARG A 6 -5.40 -27.24 28.29
N GLU A 7 -5.54 -27.55 27.01
CA GLU A 7 -5.79 -28.91 26.55
C GLU A 7 -4.52 -29.76 26.72
N PRO A 8 -4.59 -30.93 27.37
CA PRO A 8 -3.45 -31.83 27.48
C PRO A 8 -2.92 -32.24 26.11
N ASP A 9 -1.60 -32.20 25.96
CA ASP A 9 -0.89 -32.59 24.74
C ASP A 9 -1.35 -31.84 23.48
N VAL A 10 -1.81 -30.59 23.63
CA VAL A 10 -2.37 -29.80 22.53
C VAL A 10 -1.40 -29.64 21.35
N LEU A 11 -0.12 -29.40 21.59
CA LEU A 11 0.88 -29.21 20.52
C LEU A 11 1.09 -30.48 19.67
N PRO A 12 1.43 -31.66 20.22
CA PRO A 12 1.59 -32.86 19.40
C PRO A 12 0.28 -33.29 18.73
N ARG A 13 -0.89 -33.09 19.37
CA ARG A 13 -2.20 -33.40 18.76
C ARG A 13 -2.51 -32.51 17.56
N VAL A 14 -2.25 -31.22 17.68
CA VAL A 14 -2.36 -30.26 16.58
C VAL A 14 -1.43 -30.64 15.43
N LEU A 15 -0.16 -30.96 15.72
CA LEU A 15 0.81 -31.33 14.70
C LEU A 15 0.44 -32.64 14.00
N ALA A 16 -0.27 -33.53 14.69
CA ALA A 16 -0.85 -34.76 14.14
C ALA A 16 -2.15 -34.50 13.33
N GLY A 17 -2.61 -33.25 13.20
CA GLY A 17 -3.79 -32.89 12.43
C GLY A 17 -5.12 -33.08 13.17
N ALA A 18 -5.10 -33.14 14.50
CA ALA A 18 -6.33 -33.20 15.28
C ALA A 18 -7.19 -31.95 15.07
N ASP A 19 -8.50 -32.14 14.93
CA ASP A 19 -9.48 -31.06 14.80
C ASP A 19 -9.71 -30.38 16.17
N LEU A 20 -8.80 -29.47 16.51
CA LEU A 20 -8.70 -28.80 17.80
C LEU A 20 -8.52 -27.29 17.60
N GLY A 21 -9.54 -26.53 17.96
CA GLY A 21 -9.53 -25.07 17.84
C GLY A 21 -9.92 -24.60 16.44
N THR A 22 -9.18 -23.64 15.89
CA THR A 22 -9.48 -23.02 14.59
C THR A 22 -8.22 -22.94 13.74
N LEU A 23 -8.22 -23.66 12.62
CA LEU A 23 -7.18 -23.56 11.61
C LEU A 23 -7.48 -22.39 10.67
N PHE A 24 -6.51 -21.50 10.53
CA PHE A 24 -6.55 -20.44 9.52
C PHE A 24 -5.66 -20.90 8.37
N VAL A 25 -6.28 -21.24 7.24
CA VAL A 25 -5.57 -21.58 6.01
C VAL A 25 -5.15 -20.27 5.35
N PRO A 26 -3.89 -20.12 4.88
CA PRO A 26 -3.49 -18.95 4.10
C PRO A 26 -4.40 -18.78 2.88
N GLY A 27 -4.87 -17.57 2.62
CA GLY A 27 -5.58 -17.28 1.36
C GLY A 27 -4.63 -17.35 0.17
N ASP A 28 -5.20 -17.49 -1.03
CA ASP A 28 -4.44 -17.69 -2.28
C ASP A 28 -3.59 -16.47 -2.68
N ASP A 29 -4.04 -15.25 -2.33
CA ASP A 29 -3.35 -14.00 -2.62
C ASP A 29 -2.46 -13.55 -1.45
N VAL A 30 -1.28 -14.16 -1.34
CA VAL A 30 -0.27 -13.75 -0.36
C VAL A 30 0.57 -12.61 -0.93
N LEU A 31 0.39 -11.40 -0.38
CA LEU A 31 1.32 -10.29 -0.62
C LEU A 31 2.75 -10.77 -0.36
N SER A 32 3.69 -10.45 -1.25
CA SER A 32 5.11 -10.73 -1.01
C SER A 32 5.56 -10.10 0.31
N ALA A 33 6.54 -10.70 0.99
CA ALA A 33 7.03 -10.18 2.27
C ALA A 33 7.39 -8.69 2.22
N ARG A 34 7.96 -8.22 1.09
CA ARG A 34 8.24 -6.81 0.84
C ARG A 34 6.97 -5.96 0.79
N LYS A 35 5.96 -6.37 0.00
CA LYS A 35 4.68 -5.65 -0.09
C LYS A 35 3.92 -5.68 1.24
N HIS A 36 3.98 -6.78 1.97
CA HIS A 36 3.41 -6.87 3.32
C HIS A 36 4.08 -5.88 4.29
N TRP A 37 5.41 -5.75 4.23
CA TRP A 37 6.14 -4.76 5.04
C TRP A 37 5.76 -3.31 4.65
N ILE A 38 5.67 -3.00 3.36
CA ILE A 38 5.24 -1.67 2.88
C ILE A 38 3.82 -1.33 3.40
N ALA A 39 2.90 -2.31 3.33
CA ALA A 39 1.51 -2.10 3.74
C ALA A 39 1.35 -1.97 5.27
N TYR A 40 1.99 -2.86 6.04
CA TYR A 40 1.65 -3.06 7.47
C TYR A 40 2.83 -2.93 8.43
N GLY A 41 4.07 -3.16 7.96
CA GLY A 41 5.26 -3.13 8.81
C GLY A 41 5.88 -1.74 8.95
N ALA A 42 5.84 -0.94 7.89
CA ALA A 42 6.40 0.40 7.86
C ALA A 42 5.36 1.45 8.29
N ARG A 43 5.74 2.35 9.20
CA ARG A 43 4.93 3.53 9.54
C ARG A 43 5.16 4.60 8.46
N PRO A 44 4.10 5.14 7.82
CA PRO A 44 4.27 6.20 6.84
C PRO A 44 4.89 7.47 7.44
N SER A 45 5.91 8.02 6.79
CA SER A 45 6.59 9.27 7.18
C SER A 45 5.90 10.53 6.64
N GLY A 46 5.04 10.37 5.63
CA GLY A 46 4.29 11.46 5.01
C GLY A 46 3.17 10.97 4.10
N ARG A 47 2.57 11.90 3.34
CA ARG A 47 1.46 11.61 2.43
C ARG A 47 1.66 12.29 1.08
N LEU A 48 1.31 11.59 0.01
CA LEU A 48 1.16 12.13 -1.33
C LEU A 48 -0.33 12.23 -1.65
N VAL A 49 -0.77 13.44 -1.97
CA VAL A 49 -2.13 13.72 -2.42
C VAL A 49 -2.14 13.60 -3.94
N ILE A 50 -3.01 12.76 -4.49
CA ILE A 50 -3.10 12.50 -5.92
C ILE A 50 -4.45 12.91 -6.50
N ASP A 51 -4.46 13.18 -7.80
CA ASP A 51 -5.70 13.41 -8.55
C ASP A 51 -6.47 12.10 -8.85
N ASP A 52 -7.69 12.23 -9.34
CA ASP A 52 -8.56 11.10 -9.67
C ASP A 52 -8.04 10.25 -10.84
N GLY A 53 -7.29 10.85 -11.77
CA GLY A 53 -6.71 10.16 -12.91
C GLY A 53 -5.60 9.20 -12.47
N ALA A 54 -4.73 9.66 -11.57
CA ALA A 54 -3.72 8.86 -10.91
C ALA A 54 -4.36 7.79 -10.04
N ALA A 55 -5.39 8.13 -9.26
CA ALA A 55 -6.10 7.15 -8.43
C ALA A 55 -6.68 6.00 -9.28
N ARG A 56 -7.30 6.32 -10.42
CA ARG A 56 -7.80 5.32 -11.37
C ARG A 56 -6.68 4.49 -11.96
N ALA A 57 -5.57 5.11 -12.35
CA ALA A 57 -4.41 4.39 -12.91
C ALA A 57 -3.78 3.41 -11.92
N LEU A 58 -3.75 3.74 -10.63
CA LEU A 58 -3.28 2.85 -9.58
C LEU A 58 -4.24 1.67 -9.36
N ARG A 59 -5.54 1.95 -9.21
CA ARG A 59 -6.57 0.93 -8.93
C ARG A 59 -6.77 -0.05 -10.09
N ASP A 60 -6.98 0.48 -11.29
CA ASP A 60 -7.54 -0.30 -12.39
C ASP A 60 -6.46 -0.88 -13.30
N HIS A 61 -5.24 -0.34 -13.24
CA HIS A 61 -4.17 -0.68 -14.18
C HIS A 61 -2.86 -1.10 -13.50
N GLY A 62 -2.78 -1.07 -12.17
CA GLY A 62 -1.57 -1.47 -11.42
C GLY A 62 -0.31 -0.72 -11.87
N LYS A 63 -0.46 0.54 -12.30
CA LYS A 63 0.65 1.35 -12.79
C LYS A 63 1.43 1.99 -11.65
N SER A 64 2.64 2.46 -11.94
CA SER A 64 3.42 3.30 -11.05
C SER A 64 2.76 4.67 -10.86
N LEU A 65 3.05 5.34 -9.75
CA LEU A 65 2.63 6.72 -9.53
C LEU A 65 3.63 7.68 -10.17
N LEU A 66 3.19 8.47 -11.14
CA LEU A 66 4.00 9.51 -11.79
C LEU A 66 3.85 10.87 -11.07
N PRO A 67 4.88 11.75 -11.11
CA PRO A 67 4.77 13.09 -10.54
C PRO A 67 3.60 13.91 -11.10
N ALA A 68 3.25 13.70 -12.37
CA ALA A 68 2.13 14.36 -13.04
C ALA A 68 0.79 14.20 -12.32
N GLY A 69 0.61 13.10 -11.60
CA GLY A 69 -0.62 12.79 -10.85
C GLY A 69 -0.61 13.26 -9.39
N ILE A 70 0.48 13.87 -8.93
CA ILE A 70 0.62 14.36 -7.55
C ILE A 70 0.19 15.82 -7.50
N ILE A 71 -0.79 16.11 -6.64
CA ILE A 71 -1.34 17.46 -6.42
C ILE A 71 -0.95 18.04 -5.05
N GLY A 72 -0.37 17.24 -4.16
CA GLY A 72 0.08 17.68 -2.85
C GLY A 72 1.09 16.74 -2.21
N VAL A 73 1.96 17.28 -1.36
CA VAL A 73 3.00 16.54 -0.62
C VAL A 73 2.98 17.03 0.83
N GLU A 74 2.71 16.13 1.77
CA GLU A 74 2.58 16.41 3.19
C GLU A 74 3.60 15.62 4.01
N GLY A 75 4.17 16.26 5.04
CA GLY A 75 5.22 15.67 5.87
C GLY A 75 6.63 15.83 5.27
N GLU A 76 7.63 15.31 5.98
CA GLU A 76 9.03 15.28 5.55
C GLU A 76 9.49 13.82 5.50
N PHE A 77 10.15 13.44 4.41
CA PHE A 77 10.61 12.08 4.15
C PHE A 77 11.68 12.09 3.06
N ASP A 78 12.52 11.07 3.07
CA ASP A 78 13.64 10.89 2.15
C ASP A 78 13.39 9.76 1.14
N LEU A 79 14.32 9.60 0.20
CA LEU A 79 14.28 8.51 -0.77
C LEU A 79 14.21 7.14 -0.05
N GLY A 80 13.27 6.31 -0.47
CA GLY A 80 13.04 4.98 0.09
C GLY A 80 12.09 4.95 1.29
N ASP A 81 11.67 6.10 1.82
CA ASP A 81 10.70 6.13 2.90
C ASP A 81 9.30 5.73 2.44
N THR A 82 8.56 5.09 3.34
CA THR A 82 7.15 4.75 3.12
C THR A 82 6.28 5.99 3.28
N VAL A 83 5.40 6.24 2.30
CA VAL A 83 4.38 7.28 2.37
C VAL A 83 3.00 6.71 2.09
N SER A 84 1.97 7.37 2.65
CA SER A 84 0.59 7.14 2.27
C SER A 84 0.27 7.85 0.96
N VAL A 85 -0.60 7.26 0.14
CA VAL A 85 -1.13 7.86 -1.09
C VAL A 85 -2.62 8.04 -0.91
N VAL A 86 -3.10 9.28 -1.03
CA VAL A 86 -4.48 9.68 -0.71
C VAL A 86 -5.12 10.41 -1.89
N VAL A 87 -6.42 10.20 -2.09
CA VAL A 87 -7.14 10.80 -3.23
C VAL A 87 -7.77 12.13 -2.80
N GLY A 88 -7.20 13.25 -3.24
CA GLY A 88 -7.62 14.58 -2.77
C GLY A 88 -7.29 14.86 -1.29
N ALA A 89 -7.35 16.13 -0.89
CA ALA A 89 -6.85 16.60 0.41
C ALA A 89 -7.62 16.05 1.64
N GLY A 90 -8.87 15.62 1.46
CA GLY A 90 -9.70 15.00 2.50
C GLY A 90 -9.94 13.50 2.31
N GLY A 91 -9.30 12.87 1.33
CA GLY A 91 -9.61 11.51 0.94
C GLY A 91 -9.03 10.43 1.84
N SER A 92 -9.59 9.24 1.68
CA SER A 92 -9.06 8.02 2.30
C SER A 92 -7.71 7.62 1.70
N GLU A 93 -6.93 6.90 2.51
CA GLU A 93 -5.70 6.26 2.05
C GLU A 93 -6.03 5.19 1.01
N LEU A 94 -5.51 5.36 -0.20
CA LEU A 94 -5.68 4.44 -1.31
C LEU A 94 -4.55 3.42 -1.38
N ALA A 95 -3.32 3.86 -1.10
CA ALA A 95 -2.14 3.03 -1.23
C ALA A 95 -1.06 3.46 -0.24
N ARG A 96 -0.07 2.60 -0.08
CA ARG A 96 1.24 2.94 0.51
C ARG A 96 2.33 2.58 -0.47
N GLY A 97 3.44 3.30 -0.40
CA GLY A 97 4.61 2.93 -1.18
C GLY A 97 5.89 3.63 -0.81
N LEU A 98 6.99 3.14 -1.37
CA LEU A 98 8.32 3.70 -1.16
C LEU A 98 8.61 4.78 -2.20
N VAL A 99 8.97 5.98 -1.74
CA VAL A 99 9.22 7.10 -2.64
C VAL A 99 10.59 7.00 -3.32
N ALA A 100 10.65 7.41 -4.58
CA ALA A 100 11.89 7.50 -5.35
C ALA A 100 12.57 8.87 -5.27
N TYR A 101 11.91 9.84 -4.64
CA TYR A 101 12.40 11.20 -4.46
C TYR A 101 12.05 11.70 -3.05
N PRO A 102 12.92 12.51 -2.42
CA PRO A 102 12.62 13.12 -1.13
C PRO A 102 11.46 14.13 -1.25
N ALA A 103 10.80 14.43 -0.13
CA ALA A 103 9.65 15.31 -0.07
C ALA A 103 9.92 16.69 -0.72
N ALA A 104 11.10 17.26 -0.45
CA ALA A 104 11.52 18.53 -1.00
C ALA A 104 11.59 18.56 -2.54
N ASP A 105 11.93 17.44 -3.17
CA ASP A 105 12.02 17.34 -4.62
C ASP A 105 10.68 16.98 -5.24
N LEU A 106 9.89 16.08 -4.62
CA LEU A 106 8.52 15.82 -5.05
C LEU A 106 7.70 17.11 -5.11
N ARG A 107 7.80 17.99 -4.11
CA ARG A 107 7.13 19.30 -4.12
C ARG A 107 7.47 20.16 -5.36
N LYS A 108 8.67 20.03 -5.91
CA LYS A 108 9.11 20.80 -7.08
C LYS A 108 8.62 20.19 -8.40
N ILE A 109 8.39 18.88 -8.43
CA ILE A 109 8.03 18.12 -9.65
C ILE A 109 6.59 17.62 -9.67
N SER A 110 5.82 17.80 -8.60
CA SER A 110 4.37 17.54 -8.57
C SER A 110 3.66 18.25 -9.72
N GLY A 111 2.81 17.52 -10.44
CA GLY A 111 2.09 17.99 -11.61
C GLY A 111 2.93 18.06 -12.90
N LEU A 112 4.23 17.77 -12.86
CA LEU A 112 5.09 17.77 -14.05
C LEU A 112 5.11 16.40 -14.74
N GLN A 113 5.27 16.43 -16.06
CA GLN A 113 5.58 15.21 -16.83
C GLN A 113 7.01 14.73 -16.52
N SER A 114 7.24 13.42 -16.59
CA SER A 114 8.54 12.82 -16.24
C SER A 114 9.71 13.37 -17.08
N ALA A 115 9.46 13.82 -18.30
CA ALA A 115 10.47 14.48 -19.15
C ALA A 115 10.98 15.82 -18.58
N ALA A 116 10.21 16.48 -17.71
CA ALA A 116 10.57 17.76 -17.11
C ALA A 116 11.32 17.63 -15.76
N ILE A 117 11.45 16.41 -15.21
CA ILE A 117 12.07 16.18 -13.89
C ILE A 117 13.53 16.67 -13.89
N GLU A 118 14.32 16.23 -14.87
CA GLU A 118 15.75 16.57 -14.93
C GLU A 118 15.98 18.06 -15.05
N ALA A 119 15.20 18.74 -15.90
CA ALA A 119 15.28 20.19 -16.05
C ALA A 119 14.91 20.94 -14.75
N ARG A 120 14.00 20.38 -13.94
CA ARG A 120 13.50 21.02 -12.72
C ARG A 120 14.39 20.78 -11.49
N LEU A 121 15.02 19.61 -11.41
CA LEU A 121 15.84 19.18 -10.27
C LEU A 121 17.35 19.22 -10.54
N GLY A 122 17.77 19.23 -11.81
CA GLY A 122 19.16 19.05 -12.22
C GLY A 122 19.61 17.59 -12.27
N TYR A 123 18.71 16.65 -11.96
CA TYR A 123 18.95 15.21 -12.03
C TYR A 123 17.62 14.47 -12.23
N LYS A 124 17.69 13.23 -12.72
CA LYS A 124 16.54 12.31 -12.76
C LYS A 124 17.01 10.90 -12.46
N SER A 125 16.51 10.33 -11.35
CA SER A 125 16.84 8.95 -10.99
C SER A 125 15.94 7.97 -11.76
N ILE A 126 14.62 8.16 -11.66
CA ILE A 126 13.60 7.40 -12.38
C ILE A 126 12.42 8.30 -12.78
N ASP A 127 11.52 7.81 -13.63
CA ASP A 127 10.39 8.61 -14.11
C ASP A 127 9.24 8.71 -13.09
N GLU A 128 9.18 7.77 -12.16
CA GLU A 128 8.06 7.59 -11.24
C GLU A 128 8.38 8.14 -9.85
N ALA A 129 7.34 8.64 -9.17
CA ALA A 129 7.44 9.01 -7.76
C ALA A 129 7.40 7.77 -6.85
N ILE A 130 6.59 6.77 -7.21
CA ILE A 130 6.54 5.44 -6.58
C ILE A 130 6.40 4.40 -7.69
N HIS A 131 7.31 3.44 -7.75
CA HIS A 131 7.25 2.34 -8.71
C HIS A 131 6.16 1.34 -8.32
N ARG A 132 5.48 0.70 -9.29
CA ARG A 132 4.38 -0.25 -9.04
C ARG A 132 4.73 -1.43 -8.11
N ASP A 133 5.99 -1.85 -8.13
CA ASP A 133 6.45 -2.98 -7.31
C ASP A 133 6.68 -2.56 -5.85
N ASP A 134 6.86 -1.26 -5.62
CA ASP A 134 7.00 -0.61 -4.32
C ASP A 134 5.71 0.11 -3.90
N LEU A 135 4.59 -0.21 -4.56
CA LEU A 135 3.26 0.32 -4.26
C LEU A 135 2.32 -0.82 -3.90
N VAL A 136 1.53 -0.60 -2.86
CA VAL A 136 0.51 -1.55 -2.39
C VAL A 136 -0.80 -0.80 -2.22
N LEU A 137 -1.85 -1.27 -2.90
CA LEU A 137 -3.21 -0.77 -2.71
C LEU A 137 -3.73 -1.23 -1.35
N MET A 138 -4.35 -0.31 -0.62
CA MET A 138 -5.02 -0.63 0.63
C MET A 138 -6.42 -1.17 0.31
N ILE A 139 -6.70 -2.39 0.74
CA ILE A 139 -8.01 -3.01 0.52
C ILE A 139 -9.03 -2.26 1.38
N SER A 140 -9.97 -1.58 0.74
CA SER A 140 -11.21 -1.15 1.38
C SER A 140 -12.10 -2.39 1.51
N SER A 141 -12.16 -2.98 2.70
CA SER A 141 -13.18 -3.97 3.02
C SER A 141 -14.54 -3.26 3.10
N SER A 142 -15.19 -3.04 1.96
CA SER A 142 -16.64 -2.92 1.95
C SER A 142 -17.17 -4.31 2.26
N CYS A 143 -17.52 -4.52 3.53
CA CYS A 143 -18.27 -5.69 3.98
C CYS A 143 -19.60 -5.67 3.25
N ASP A 144 -19.77 -6.59 2.30
CA ASP A 144 -21.03 -6.77 1.60
C ASP A 144 -21.98 -7.50 2.55
N SER A 145 -22.80 -6.73 3.27
CA SER A 145 -23.88 -7.25 4.11
C SER A 145 -25.06 -7.64 3.23
N SER A 146 -24.97 -8.79 2.58
CA SER A 146 -26.13 -9.46 1.98
C SER A 146 -26.33 -10.82 2.67
N VAL A 147 -26.87 -10.77 3.90
CA VAL A 147 -27.54 -11.93 4.49
C VAL A 147 -28.93 -11.99 3.88
N THR A 148 -29.14 -12.93 2.96
CA THR A 148 -30.47 -13.34 2.52
C THR A 148 -31.17 -14.06 3.67
N GLU A 149 -32.17 -13.40 4.27
CA GLU A 149 -33.23 -14.09 5.03
C GLU A 149 -34.08 -14.91 4.05
N GLU A 150 -34.00 -16.23 4.14
CA GLU A 150 -34.94 -17.15 3.51
C GLU A 150 -35.85 -17.70 4.62
N THR A 151 -37.16 -17.46 4.47
CA THR A 151 -38.25 -18.06 5.26
C THR A 151 -39.18 -18.79 4.32
#